data_AF-R0KXE8-F1
#
_entry.id   AF-R0KXE8-F1
#
_cell.length_a   1.000
_cell.length_b   1.000
_cell.length_c   1.000
_cell.angle_alpha   90.00
_cell.angle_beta   90.00
_cell.angle_gamma   90.00
#
_symmetry.space_group_name_H-M   'P 1'
#
loop_
_entity.id
_entity.type
_entity.pdbx_description
1 polymer ?
#
loop_
_entity_poly.entity_id
_entity_poly.type
_entity_poly.pdbx_seq_one_letter_code
_entity_poly.pdbx_strand_id
1 'polypeptide(L)' 'YLGARLASFYERAGRVKCLGNPEREGSVSIVGA' A
#
# COMPACT_ATOMS: atom_id res chain seq x y z
N TYR A 1 -16.30 8.43 10.10
CA TYR A 1 -16.52 7.40 9.05
C TYR A 1 -15.83 7.76 7.74
N LEU A 2 -16.02 8.98 7.20
CA LEU A 2 -15.35 9.44 5.97
C LEU A 2 -13.81 9.46 6.08
N GLY A 3 -13.25 10.02 7.16
CA GLY A 3 -11.80 10.06 7.38
C GLY A 3 -11.14 8.69 7.59
N ALA A 4 -11.85 7.75 8.23
CA ALA A 4 -11.34 6.39 8.45
C ALA A 4 -11.14 5.63 7.13
N ARG A 5 -12.06 5.78 6.17
CA ARG A 5 -11.94 5.15 4.85
C ARG A 5 -10.83 5.77 4.00
N LEU A 6 -10.62 7.09 4.10
CA LEU A 6 -9.51 7.78 3.44
C LEU A 6 -8.15 7.35 4.01
N ALA A 7 -8.03 7.32 5.34
CA ALA A 7 -6.81 6.83 6.00
C ALA A 7 -6.52 5.38 5.57
N SER A 8 -7.49 4.46 5.68
CA SER A 8 -7.31 3.07 5.25
C SER A 8 -7.02 2.92 3.74
N PHE A 9 -7.31 3.91 2.91
CA PHE A 9 -6.96 3.89 1.49
C PHE A 9 -5.49 4.27 1.28
N TYR A 10 -5.03 5.39 1.84
CA TYR A 10 -3.64 5.84 1.70
C TYR A 10 -2.62 4.96 2.44
N GLU A 11 -2.99 4.39 3.59
CA GLU A 11 -2.14 3.47 4.37
C GLU A 11 -1.76 2.18 3.61
N ARG A 12 -2.48 1.86 2.52
CA ARG A 12 -2.17 0.72 1.66
C ARG A 12 -1.13 1.02 0.59
N ALA A 13 -0.81 2.30 0.36
CA ALA A 13 0.33 2.68 -0.45
C ALA A 13 1.62 2.45 0.33
N GLY A 14 2.67 1.98 -0.34
CA GLY A 14 3.97 1.77 0.30
C GLY A 14 4.83 0.73 -0.40
N ARG A 15 6.10 0.68 -0.02
CA ARG A 15 7.04 -0.38 -0.40
C ARG A 15 6.92 -1.53 0.58
N VAL A 16 6.79 -2.74 0.07
CA VAL A 16 6.60 -3.95 0.86
C VAL A 16 7.57 -5.03 0.41
N LYS A 17 8.03 -5.83 1.36
CA LYS A 17 8.72 -7.09 1.07
C LYS A 17 7.66 -8.15 0.81
N CYS A 18 7.62 -8.65 -0.42
CA CYS A 18 6.66 -9.67 -0.84
C CYS A 18 6.96 -10.97 -0.10
N LEU A 19 5.89 -11.60 0.39
CA LEU A 19 5.98 -12.93 0.99
C LEU A 19 6.26 -13.96 -0.11
N GLY A 20 7.23 -14.85 0.13
CA GLY A 20 7.60 -15.93 -0.80
C GLY A 20 9.10 -15.99 -1.03
N ASN A 21 9.54 -17.08 -1.67
CA ASN A 21 10.92 -17.30 -2.08
C ASN A 21 11.00 -17.28 -3.62
N PRO A 22 11.90 -16.51 -4.24
CA PRO A 22 12.92 -15.65 -3.64
C PRO A 22 12.32 -14.40 -3.01
N GLU A 23 13.06 -13.78 -2.09
CA GLU A 23 12.67 -12.50 -1.50
C GLU A 23 12.57 -11.43 -2.62
N ARG A 24 11.40 -10.79 -2.71
CA ARG A 24 11.12 -9.76 -3.71
C ARG A 24 10.60 -8.52 -3.02
N GLU A 25 10.98 -7.36 -3.54
CA GLU A 25 10.43 -6.09 -3.10
C GLU A 25 9.43 -5.59 -4.13
N GLY A 26 8.28 -5.12 -3.63
CA GLY A 26 7.23 -4.51 -4.43
C GLY A 26 6.86 -3.15 -3.86
N SER A 27 6.23 -2.30 -4.66
CA SER A 27 5.72 -1.01 -4.21
C SER A 27 4.38 -0.71 -4.84
N VAL A 28 3.46 -0.16 -4.05
CA VAL A 28 2.16 0.30 -4.51
C VAL A 28 2.08 1.81 -4.30
N SER A 29 1.92 2.55 -5.40
CA SER A 29 1.74 4.00 -5.38
C SER A 29 0.29 4.34 -5.68
N ILE A 30 -0.35 5.06 -4.78
CA ILE A 30 -1.72 5.55 -4.95
C ILE A 30 -1.65 6.99 -5.44
N VAL A 31 -2.20 7.28 -6.61
CA VAL A 31 -2.32 8.64 -7.17
C VAL A 31 -3.79 9.05 -7.11
N GLY A 32 -4.08 10.15 -6.41
CA GLY A 32 -5.39 10.80 -6.44
C GLY A 32 -5.43 11.83 -7.57
N ALA A 33 -6.59 11.94 -8.23
CA ALA A 33 -6.88 12.99 -9.21
C ALA A 33 -7.25 14.31 -8.52
#